data_AF-A0A949YRA2-F1
#
_entry.id   AF-A0A949YRA2-F1
#
_cell.length_a   1.000
_cell.length_b   1.000
_cell.length_c   1.000
_cell.angle_alpha   90.00
_cell.angle_beta   90.00
_cell.angle_gamma   90.00
#
_symmetry.space_group_name_H-M   'P 1'
#
loop_
_entity.id
_entity.type
_entity.pdbx_description
1 polymer ?
#
loop_
_entity_poly.entity_id
_entity_poly.type
_entity_poly.pdbx_seq_one_letter_code
_entity_poly.pdbx_strand_id
1 'polypeptide(L)'
;EAVGVEPLHSQFTCQAVTPLTHDRTCYFFAYGPWEKEAELKDFFYDLGKRAFEEDRMMIEAQQRNIDLHPEAKMVKLSMDAGLAQFNRIMDELMRAEAQPSTAAPGGQVEPDQFRKKLALEGSSRTVRDL
;
A
#
# COMPACT_ATOMS: atom_id res chain seq x y z
N GLU A 1 21.65 -7.29 -8.65
CA GLU A 1 22.33 -6.53 -7.59
C GLU A 1 23.79 -6.35 -7.97
N ALA A 2 24.38 -5.20 -7.68
CA ALA A 2 25.82 -5.02 -7.79
C ALA A 2 26.48 -5.80 -6.64
N VAL A 3 27.19 -6.88 -6.98
CA VAL A 3 27.86 -7.73 -6.00
C VAL A 3 29.02 -6.95 -5.36
N GLY A 4 29.00 -6.79 -4.04
CA GLY A 4 30.13 -6.26 -3.27
C GLY A 4 30.08 -4.76 -2.93
N VAL A 5 28.98 -4.06 -3.19
CA VAL A 5 28.80 -2.66 -2.73
C VAL A 5 27.86 -2.65 -1.52
N GLU A 6 28.35 -2.17 -0.37
CA GLU A 6 27.47 -1.93 0.77
C GLU A 6 26.53 -0.74 0.48
N PRO A 7 25.21 -0.90 0.70
CA PRO A 7 24.26 0.20 0.56
C PRO A 7 24.56 1.31 1.56
N LEU A 8 24.51 2.57 1.09
CA LEU A 8 24.62 3.76 1.95
C LEU A 8 23.58 3.76 3.08
N HIS A 9 22.35 3.35 2.76
CA HIS A 9 21.27 3.17 3.72
C HIS A 9 20.47 1.93 3.35
N SER A 10 19.98 1.25 4.38
CA SER A 10 18.92 0.27 4.21
C SER A 10 17.67 0.85 4.87
N GLN A 11 16.56 0.87 4.14
CA GLN A 11 15.31 1.51 4.58
C GLN A 11 14.10 0.74 4.08
N PHE A 12 12.94 1.03 4.65
CA PHE A 12 11.67 0.54 4.15
C PHE A 12 10.73 1.69 3.78
N THR A 13 9.94 1.49 2.74
CA THR A 13 8.85 2.38 2.38
C THR A 13 7.59 1.57 2.12
N CYS A 14 6.46 2.09 2.56
CA CYS A 14 5.14 1.52 2.29
C CYS A 14 4.20 2.67 1.95
N GLN A 15 3.42 2.49 0.89
CA GLN A 15 2.41 3.44 0.45
C GLN A 15 1.13 2.65 0.19
N ALA A 16 0.00 3.17 0.66
CA ALA A 16 -1.31 2.59 0.42
C ALA A 16 -2.33 3.69 0.16
N VAL A 17 -3.21 3.46 -0.81
CA VAL A 17 -4.29 4.37 -1.17
C VAL A 17 -5.62 3.66 -1.00
N THR A 18 -6.59 4.35 -0.41
CA THR A 18 -7.94 3.83 -0.21
C THR A 18 -8.96 4.82 -0.74
N PRO A 19 -9.78 4.45 -1.74
CA PRO A 19 -10.85 5.30 -2.22
C PRO A 19 -11.82 5.69 -1.10
N LEU A 20 -12.21 6.96 -1.03
CA LEU A 20 -13.20 7.47 -0.09
C LEU A 20 -14.49 7.89 -0.81
N THR A 21 -14.34 8.69 -1.86
CA THR A 21 -15.41 9.08 -2.78
C THR A 21 -14.92 8.86 -4.21
N HIS A 22 -15.75 9.20 -5.20
CA HIS A 22 -15.35 9.16 -6.61
C HIS A 22 -14.11 10.02 -6.94
N ASP A 23 -13.84 11.07 -6.15
CA ASP A 23 -12.81 12.09 -6.38
C ASP A 23 -11.93 12.38 -5.14
N ARG A 24 -11.99 11.50 -4.12
CA ARG A 24 -11.18 11.62 -2.88
C ARG A 24 -10.64 10.26 -2.49
N THR A 25 -9.42 10.26 -2.00
CA THR A 25 -8.71 9.08 -1.50
C THR A 25 -8.06 9.40 -0.16
N CYS A 26 -7.87 8.39 0.68
CA CYS A 26 -6.98 8.45 1.82
C CYS A 26 -5.62 7.86 1.42
N TYR A 27 -4.55 8.62 1.62
CA TYR A 27 -3.20 8.19 1.31
C TYR A 27 -2.43 7.94 2.60
N PHE A 28 -1.93 6.71 2.77
CA PHE A 28 -1.13 6.29 3.91
C PHE A 28 0.31 6.07 3.44
N PHE A 29 1.28 6.56 4.21
CA PHE A 29 2.69 6.26 3.98
C PHE A 29 3.41 5.92 5.28
N ALA A 30 4.44 5.09 5.14
CA ALA A 30 5.44 4.85 6.15
C ALA A 30 6.80 4.83 5.46
N TYR A 31 7.77 5.55 6.03
CA TYR A 31 9.15 5.57 5.58
C TYR A 31 10.04 5.64 6.80
N GLY A 32 10.99 4.71 6.92
CA GLY A 32 11.89 4.68 8.06
C GLY A 32 13.15 3.86 7.85
N PRO A 33 14.11 4.00 8.77
CA PRO A 33 15.31 3.19 8.80
C PRO A 33 14.99 1.78 9.36
N TRP A 34 15.92 0.85 9.14
CA TRP A 34 15.94 -0.38 9.94
C TRP A 34 16.45 -0.10 11.36
N GLU A 35 16.21 -1.05 12.27
CA GLU A 35 16.54 -0.94 13.70
C GLU A 35 17.98 -0.45 13.96
N LYS A 36 18.96 -0.93 13.19
CA LYS A 36 20.38 -0.57 13.32
C LYS A 36 20.69 0.93 13.08
N GLU A 37 19.77 1.66 12.46
CA GLU A 37 19.86 3.08 12.09
C GLU A 37 18.69 3.86 12.71
N ALA A 38 18.15 3.40 13.85
CA ALA A 38 16.97 3.98 14.49
C ALA A 38 17.12 5.47 14.83
N GLU A 39 18.36 5.96 14.99
CA GLU A 39 18.68 7.37 15.18
C GLU A 39 18.28 8.26 13.98
N LEU A 40 18.15 7.69 12.78
CA LEU A 40 17.76 8.41 11.56
C LEU A 40 16.24 8.54 11.38
N LYS A 41 15.42 8.08 12.34
CA LYS A 41 13.96 8.07 12.23
C LYS A 41 13.37 9.43 11.83
N ASP A 42 13.86 10.52 12.44
CA ASP A 42 13.30 11.86 12.23
C ASP A 42 13.70 12.38 10.85
N PHE A 43 14.91 12.07 10.39
CA PHE A 43 15.37 12.36 9.03
C PHE A 43 14.48 11.67 7.98
N PHE A 44 14.22 10.37 8.15
CA PHE A 44 13.38 9.62 7.20
C PHE A 44 11.92 10.06 7.24
N TYR A 45 11.39 10.41 8.42
CA TYR A 45 10.05 10.98 8.55
C TYR A 45 9.92 12.30 7.78
N ASP A 46 10.85 13.23 7.97
CA ASP A 46 10.85 14.52 7.28
C ASP A 46 11.02 14.35 5.77
N LEU A 47 11.88 13.43 5.35
CA LEU A 47 12.06 13.09 3.94
C LEU A 47 10.78 12.52 3.32
N GLY A 48 10.13 11.58 4.00
CA GLY A 48 8.86 11.00 3.56
C GLY A 48 7.74 12.03 3.47
N LYS A 49 7.66 12.94 4.45
CA LYS A 49 6.68 14.03 4.43
C LYS A 49 6.89 14.98 3.24
N ARG A 50 8.14 15.32 2.91
CA ARG A 50 8.43 16.18 1.75
C ARG A 50 8.09 15.51 0.44
N ALA A 51 8.46 14.24 0.28
CA ALA A 51 8.10 13.46 -0.90
C ALA A 51 6.58 13.35 -1.06
N PHE A 52 5.84 13.12 0.03
CA PHE A 52 4.39 13.08 0.02
C PHE A 52 3.77 14.41 -0.46
N GLU A 53 4.28 15.56 0.00
CA GLU A 53 3.74 16.86 -0.43
C GLU A 53 4.00 17.14 -1.93
N GLU A 54 5.14 16.68 -2.46
CA GLU A 54 5.42 16.76 -3.89
C GLU A 54 4.42 15.91 -4.70
N ASP A 55 4.25 14.64 -4.32
CA ASP A 55 3.30 13.72 -4.96
C ASP A 55 1.86 14.26 -4.88
N ARG A 56 1.45 14.77 -3.71
CA ARG A 56 0.11 15.35 -3.50
C ARG A 56 -0.13 16.53 -4.44
N MET A 57 0.82 17.45 -4.54
CA MET A 57 0.70 18.62 -5.41
C MET A 57 0.52 18.20 -6.87
N MET A 58 1.29 17.20 -7.32
CA MET A 58 1.24 16.69 -8.69
C MET A 58 -0.09 15.99 -8.99
N ILE A 59 -0.52 15.06 -8.14
CA ILE A 59 -1.76 14.29 -8.32
C ILE A 59 -2.98 15.20 -8.30
N GLU A 60 -3.04 16.17 -7.38
CA GLU A 60 -4.15 17.13 -7.34
C GLU A 60 -4.19 18.04 -8.56
N ALA A 61 -3.03 18.43 -9.11
CA ALA A 61 -2.95 19.17 -10.36
C ALA A 61 -3.45 18.34 -11.55
N GLN A 62 -3.09 17.05 -11.60
CA GLN A 62 -3.58 16.13 -12.62
C GLN A 62 -5.10 15.95 -12.53
N GLN A 63 -5.66 15.79 -11.32
CA GLN A 63 -7.10 15.69 -11.13
C GLN A 63 -7.82 16.95 -11.62
N ARG A 64 -7.31 18.15 -11.28
CA ARG A 64 -7.87 19.41 -11.80
C ARG A 64 -7.87 19.47 -13.33
N ASN A 65 -6.82 18.97 -13.98
CA ASN A 65 -6.77 18.92 -15.44
C ASN A 65 -7.78 17.92 -16.04
N ILE A 66 -7.97 16.77 -15.39
CA ILE A 66 -8.99 15.78 -15.78
C ILE A 66 -10.38 16.41 -15.66
N ASP A 67 -10.66 17.11 -14.56
CA ASP A 67 -11.95 17.77 -14.33
C ASP A 67 -12.24 18.86 -15.38
N LEU A 68 -11.20 19.60 -15.80
CA LEU A 68 -11.33 20.63 -16.84
C LEU A 68 -11.55 20.06 -18.25
N HIS A 69 -11.04 18.86 -18.51
CA HIS A 69 -11.05 18.24 -19.84
C HIS A 69 -11.43 16.75 -19.79
N PRO A 70 -12.68 16.41 -19.38
CA PRO A 70 -13.08 15.02 -19.14
C PRO A 70 -13.05 14.14 -20.40
N GLU A 71 -13.20 14.72 -21.59
CA GLU A 71 -13.17 14.01 -22.87
C GLU A 71 -11.74 13.80 -23.40
N ALA A 72 -10.73 14.42 -22.77
CA ALA A 72 -9.35 14.30 -23.21
C ALA A 72 -8.82 12.90 -22.86
N LYS A 73 -8.27 12.21 -23.88
CA LYS A 73 -7.66 10.90 -23.67
C LYS A 73 -6.21 11.06 -23.20
N MET A 74 -5.87 10.42 -22.08
CA MET A 74 -4.48 10.32 -21.64
C MET A 74 -3.65 9.54 -22.67
N VAL A 75 -2.54 10.14 -23.12
CA VAL A 75 -1.58 9.51 -24.01
C VAL A 75 -0.51 8.83 -23.18
N LYS A 76 -0.35 7.51 -23.34
CA LYS A 76 0.64 6.73 -22.60
C LYS A 76 2.01 6.83 -23.27
N LEU A 77 3.05 6.94 -22.44
CA LEU A 77 4.46 6.89 -22.84
C LEU A 77 5.07 5.52 -22.52
N SER A 78 6.28 5.27 -23.01
CA SER A 78 7.00 4.02 -22.74
C SER A 78 7.26 3.76 -21.26
N MET A 79 7.41 4.82 -20.46
CA MET A 79 7.61 4.74 -19.01
C MET A 79 6.35 4.31 -18.25
N ASP A 80 5.18 4.39 -18.87
CA ASP A 80 3.89 4.06 -18.24
C ASP A 80 3.56 2.56 -18.29
N ALA A 81 4.48 1.71 -18.73
CA ALA A 81 4.25 0.28 -18.86
C ALA A 81 3.78 -0.37 -17.54
N GLY A 82 4.41 0.01 -16.42
CA GLY A 82 4.01 -0.47 -15.09
C GLY A 82 2.59 -0.05 -14.71
N LEU A 83 2.23 1.22 -14.95
CA LEU A 83 0.89 1.74 -14.69
C LEU A 83 -0.16 1.09 -15.59
N ALA A 84 0.17 0.84 -16.85
CA ALA A 84 -0.71 0.13 -17.78
C ALA A 84 -0.98 -1.32 -17.32
N GLN A 85 0.05 -2.02 -16.83
CA GLN A 85 -0.11 -3.35 -16.28
C GLN A 85 -0.94 -3.36 -14.99
N PHE A 86 -0.70 -2.41 -14.08
CA PHE A 86 -1.48 -2.25 -12.86
C PHE A 86 -2.97 -2.04 -13.16
N ASN A 87 -3.31 -1.10 -14.04
CA ASN A 87 -4.70 -0.83 -14.41
C ASN A 87 -5.39 -2.06 -15.01
N ARG A 88 -4.68 -2.85 -15.84
CA ARG A 88 -5.22 -4.10 -16.38
C ARG A 88 -5.56 -5.10 -15.28
N ILE A 89 -4.68 -5.27 -14.29
CA ILE A 89 -4.90 -6.19 -13.16
C ILE A 89 -6.09 -5.70 -12.31
N MET A 90 -6.17 -4.40 -12.02
CA MET A 90 -7.28 -3.82 -11.26
C MET A 90 -8.61 -4.01 -11.99
N ASP A 91 -8.66 -3.77 -13.30
CA ASP A 91 -9.86 -4.00 -14.11
C ASP A 91 -10.31 -5.47 -14.06
N GLU A 92 -9.37 -6.41 -14.09
CA GLU A 92 -9.66 -7.85 -13.99
C GLU A 92 -10.24 -8.22 -12.62
N LEU A 93 -9.65 -7.70 -11.54
CA LEU A 93 -10.14 -7.91 -10.17
C LEU A 93 -11.54 -7.31 -9.98
N MET A 94 -11.77 -6.07 -10.42
CA MET A 94 -13.07 -5.41 -10.31
C MET A 94 -14.15 -6.15 -11.12
N ARG A 95 -13.82 -6.67 -12.31
CA ARG A 95 -14.75 -7.50 -13.09
C ARG A 95 -15.07 -8.81 -12.40
N ALA A 96 -14.10 -9.44 -11.73
CA ALA A 96 -14.31 -10.67 -10.98
C ALA A 96 -15.22 -10.42 -9.75
N GLU A 97 -15.02 -9.31 -9.04
CA GLU A 97 -15.87 -8.90 -7.91
C GLU A 97 -17.31 -8.56 -8.33
N ALA A 98 -17.49 -7.98 -9.53
CA ALA A 98 -18.81 -7.64 -10.06
C ALA A 98 -19.63 -8.85 -10.53
N GLN A 99 -19.01 -10.04 -10.67
CA GLN A 99 -19.75 -11.25 -10.98
C GLN A 99 -20.51 -11.72 -9.73
N PRO A 100 -21.79 -12.09 -9.85
CA PRO A 100 -22.53 -12.62 -8.71
C PRO A 100 -21.80 -13.86 -8.18
N SER A 101 -21.37 -13.79 -6.93
CA SER A 101 -20.78 -14.94 -6.27
C SER A 101 -21.80 -16.08 -6.32
N THR A 102 -21.49 -17.18 -7.00
CA THR A 102 -22.21 -18.45 -6.83
C THR A 102 -21.77 -19.07 -5.49
N ALA A 103 -21.85 -18.29 -4.41
CA ALA A 103 -21.62 -18.77 -3.07
C ALA A 103 -22.81 -19.64 -2.69
N ALA A 104 -22.54 -20.91 -2.42
CA ALA A 104 -23.47 -21.82 -1.78
C ALA A 104 -24.00 -21.19 -0.47
N PRO A 105 -25.23 -21.51 -0.01
CA PRO A 105 -25.80 -20.92 1.19
C PRO A 105 -24.84 -21.10 2.36
N GLY A 106 -24.46 -19.98 2.99
CA GLY A 106 -23.42 -19.94 4.01
C GLY A 106 -23.66 -20.89 5.17
N GLY A 107 -22.67 -21.72 5.47
CA GLY A 107 -22.56 -22.36 6.77
C GLY A 107 -22.35 -21.28 7.82
N GLN A 108 -23.29 -21.19 8.76
CA GLN A 108 -23.20 -20.32 9.93
C GLN A 108 -21.90 -20.61 10.68
N VAL A 109 -21.00 -19.62 10.79
CA VAL A 109 -19.84 -19.73 11.67
C VAL A 109 -20.24 -19.13 13.01
N GLU A 110 -20.49 -20.00 13.99
CA GLU A 110 -20.81 -19.61 15.37
C GLU A 110 -19.65 -18.80 15.99
N PRO A 111 -19.94 -17.72 16.76
CA PRO A 111 -18.94 -16.75 17.23
C PRO A 111 -17.86 -17.32 18.18
N ASP A 112 -18.03 -18.54 18.67
CA ASP A 112 -17.26 -19.07 19.80
C ASP A 112 -15.96 -19.81 19.40
N GLN A 113 -15.71 -19.98 18.10
CA GLN A 113 -14.51 -20.70 17.60
C GLN A 113 -13.24 -19.83 17.56
N PHE A 114 -13.35 -18.51 17.48
CA PHE A 114 -12.18 -17.63 17.34
C PHE A 114 -11.39 -17.47 18.65
N ARG A 115 -12.07 -17.56 19.81
CA ARG A 115 -11.43 -17.37 21.13
C ARG A 115 -10.55 -18.53 21.59
N LYS A 116 -10.81 -19.77 21.15
CA LYS A 116 -10.02 -20.94 21.59
C LYS A 116 -8.64 -21.04 20.91
N LYS A 117 -8.47 -20.47 19.71
CA LYS A 117 -7.19 -20.56 18.99
C LYS A 117 -6.12 -19.62 19.56
N LEU A 118 -6.52 -18.50 20.15
CA LEU A 118 -5.58 -17.52 20.76
C LEU A 118 -5.10 -17.93 22.16
N ALA A 119 -5.84 -18.78 22.88
CA ALA A 119 -5.55 -19.16 24.26
C ALA A 119 -4.58 -20.36 24.38
N LEU A 120 -4.30 -21.08 23.30
CA LEU A 120 -3.46 -22.28 23.30
C LEU A 120 -2.01 -22.05 22.84
N GLU A 121 -1.69 -20.89 22.24
CA GLU A 121 -0.32 -20.57 21.77
C GLU A 121 0.44 -19.61 22.73
N GLY A 122 -0.20 -19.18 23.82
CA GLY A 122 0.33 -18.19 24.77
C GLY A 122 1.09 -18.75 25.98
N SER A 123 1.68 -19.95 25.91
CA SER A 123 2.45 -20.50 27.04
C SER A 123 3.79 -21.09 26.64
N SER A 124 4.84 -20.41 27.10
CA SER A 124 6.25 -20.83 27.22
C SER A 124 7.17 -20.47 26.05
N ARG A 125 7.87 -19.34 26.20
CA ARG A 125 9.33 -19.27 26.04
C ARG A 125 9.88 -18.07 26.82
N THR A 126 10.44 -18.36 27.99
CA THR A 126 11.32 -17.47 28.73
C THR A 126 12.64 -17.37 27.95
N VAL A 127 13.01 -16.18 27.48
CA VAL A 127 14.37 -15.94 26.97
C VAL A 127 15.19 -15.37 28.14
N ARG A 128 15.96 -16.25 28.77
CA ARG A 128 17.18 -15.89 29.50
C ARG A 128 18.37 -16.20 28.58
N ASP A 129 19.32 -15.28 28.61
CA ASP A 129 20.70 -15.37 28.16
C ASP A 129 20.96 -15.51 26.64
N LEU A 130 21.20 -14.37 26.00
CA LEU A 130 22.33 -14.11 25.10
C LEU A 130 22.73 -12.62 25.19
#